data_AF-A0A5A7RLX3-F1
#
_entry.id   AF-A0A5A7RLX3-F1
#
_cell.length_a   1.000
_cell.length_b   1.000
_cell.length_c   1.000
_cell.angle_alpha   90.00
_cell.angle_beta   90.00
_cell.angle_gamma   90.00
#
_symmetry.space_group_name_H-M   'P 1'
#
loop_
_entity.id
_entity.type
_entity.pdbx_description
1 polymer ?
#
loop_
_entity_poly.entity_id
_entity_poly.type
_entity_poly.pdbx_seq_one_letter_code
_entity_poly.pdbx_strand_id
1 'polypeptide(L)'
;MKRIYPCFTPYGQAFNSARLNEACRIYEKMVEDDTVICLTIAGALTPAGVGGAIIELMKRGLIDFIISTGANLYHDIHFALDLPVYKGSHSVEIESLQRRA
;
A
#
# COMPACT_ATOMS: atom_id res chain seq x y z
N MET A 1 -14.96 4.40 16.25
CA MET A 1 -14.00 3.51 16.94
C MET A 1 -13.40 2.58 15.90
N LYS A 2 -12.08 2.62 15.76
CA LYS A 2 -11.32 1.77 14.83
C LYS A 2 -11.41 0.33 15.29
N ARG A 3 -11.54 -0.63 14.38
CA ARG A 3 -11.66 -2.05 14.74
C ARG A 3 -11.04 -2.94 13.67
N ILE A 4 -10.23 -3.88 14.13
CA ILE A 4 -9.68 -4.98 13.34
C ILE A 4 -9.94 -6.30 14.06
N TYR A 5 -9.82 -7.41 13.34
CA TYR A 5 -9.81 -8.72 13.97
C TYR A 5 -8.46 -8.93 14.66
N PRO A 6 -8.44 -9.52 15.87
CA PRO A 6 -7.20 -9.69 16.59
C PRO A 6 -6.25 -10.63 15.85
N CYS A 7 -4.97 -10.26 15.78
CA CYS A 7 -3.94 -10.99 15.06
C CYS A 7 -3.28 -12.04 15.98
N PHE A 8 -4.01 -13.09 16.34
CA PHE A 8 -3.44 -14.20 17.12
C PHE A 8 -2.92 -15.29 16.19
N THR A 9 -1.61 -15.31 15.94
CA THR A 9 -0.95 -16.37 15.17
C THR A 9 0.33 -16.86 15.85
N PRO A 10 0.47 -18.18 16.09
CA PRO A 10 1.74 -18.77 16.52
C PRO A 10 2.74 -18.92 15.35
N TYR A 11 2.36 -18.50 14.13
CA TYR A 11 3.17 -18.63 12.92
C TYR A 11 3.90 -17.33 12.58
N GLY A 12 4.87 -17.43 11.66
CA GLY A 12 5.63 -16.28 11.17
C GLY A 12 6.66 -15.78 12.16
N GLN A 13 7.49 -16.68 12.69
CA GLN A 13 8.50 -16.37 13.73
C GLN A 13 9.93 -16.25 13.19
N ALA A 14 10.16 -16.38 11.87
CA ALA A 14 11.51 -16.36 11.28
C ALA A 14 11.63 -15.41 10.07
N PHE A 15 12.82 -14.87 9.84
CA PHE A 15 13.16 -14.03 8.68
C PHE A 15 12.14 -12.89 8.46
N ASN A 16 11.74 -12.64 7.22
CA ASN A 16 10.78 -11.58 6.87
C ASN A 16 9.39 -11.84 7.46
N SER A 17 9.02 -13.10 7.73
CA SER A 17 7.74 -13.41 8.36
C SER A 17 7.67 -12.91 9.80
N ALA A 18 8.79 -12.97 10.55
CA ALA A 18 8.90 -12.42 11.90
C ALA A 18 8.67 -10.91 11.93
N ARG A 19 9.26 -10.20 10.97
CA ARG A 19 9.13 -8.75 10.85
C ARG A 19 7.72 -8.32 10.46
N LEU A 20 7.08 -9.08 9.57
CA LEU A 20 5.68 -8.84 9.24
C LEU A 20 4.76 -9.08 10.44
N ASN A 21 4.98 -10.16 11.20
CA ASN A 21 4.23 -10.44 12.42
C ASN A 21 4.37 -9.30 13.44
N GLU A 22 5.60 -8.85 13.69
CA GLU A 22 5.90 -7.72 14.58
C GLU A 22 5.16 -6.45 14.13
N ALA A 23 5.21 -6.11 12.84
CA ALA A 23 4.51 -4.95 12.28
C ALA A 23 2.98 -5.05 12.47
N CYS A 24 2.37 -6.21 12.24
CA CYS A 24 0.94 -6.43 12.47
C CYS A 24 0.55 -6.20 13.93
N ARG A 25 1.35 -6.69 14.88
CA ARG A 25 1.09 -6.51 16.32
C ARG A 25 1.22 -5.06 16.77
N ILE A 26 2.21 -4.33 16.23
CA ILE A 26 2.34 -2.89 16.49
C ILE A 26 1.12 -2.14 15.98
N TYR A 27 0.68 -2.46 14.76
CA TYR A 27 -0.48 -1.83 14.15
C TYR A 27 -1.78 -2.15 14.90
N GLU A 28 -1.96 -3.39 15.36
CA GLU A 28 -3.07 -3.79 16.22
C GLU A 28 -3.14 -2.95 17.49
N LYS A 29 -2.00 -2.80 18.18
CA LYS A 29 -1.92 -1.94 19.36
C LYS A 29 -2.28 -0.48 19.03
N MET A 30 -1.81 0.06 17.91
CA MET A 30 -2.16 1.43 17.48
C MET A 30 -3.67 1.62 17.28
N VAL A 31 -4.35 0.58 16.78
CA VAL A 31 -5.81 0.55 16.59
C VAL A 31 -6.54 0.43 17.94
N GLU A 32 -6.07 -0.45 18.83
CA GLU A 32 -6.65 -0.65 20.17
C GLU A 32 -6.52 0.60 21.06
N ASP A 33 -5.37 1.27 20.99
CA ASP A 33 -5.07 2.50 21.74
C ASP A 33 -5.74 3.75 21.12
N ASP A 34 -6.60 3.59 20.09
CA ASP A 34 -7.30 4.66 19.35
C ASP A 34 -6.37 5.83 18.93
N THR A 35 -5.15 5.49 18.51
CA THR A 35 -4.12 6.48 18.14
C THR A 35 -4.40 7.14 16.79
N VAL A 36 -3.72 8.25 16.48
CA VAL A 36 -3.68 8.83 15.13
C VAL A 36 -2.68 8.05 14.27
N ILE A 37 -3.16 7.48 13.17
CA ILE A 37 -2.45 6.59 12.24
C ILE A 37 -2.13 7.35 10.95
N CYS A 38 -0.84 7.60 10.75
CA CYS A 38 -0.28 8.13 9.51
C CYS A 38 0.19 6.99 8.61
N LEU A 39 -0.31 6.92 7.37
CA LEU A 39 0.28 6.05 6.35
C LEU A 39 1.26 6.85 5.49
N THR A 40 2.54 6.44 5.52
CA THR A 40 3.56 7.01 4.65
C THR A 40 3.80 6.09 3.45
N ILE A 41 3.79 6.66 2.24
CA ILE A 41 3.81 5.89 0.98
C ILE A 41 4.92 6.42 0.09
N ALA A 42 5.94 5.60 -0.14
CA ALA A 42 7.05 5.89 -1.04
C ALA A 42 7.17 4.82 -2.14
N GLY A 43 7.88 5.15 -3.21
CA GLY A 43 8.02 4.27 -4.37
C GLY A 43 6.73 4.15 -5.20
N ALA A 44 6.64 3.09 -6.00
CA ALA A 44 5.63 2.90 -7.02
C ALA A 44 4.46 2.00 -6.53
N LEU A 45 3.79 2.39 -5.44
CA LEU A 45 2.74 1.55 -4.80
C LEU A 45 1.38 1.66 -5.52
N THR A 46 0.94 2.86 -5.86
CA THR A 46 -0.29 3.08 -6.63
C THR A 46 -0.22 2.46 -8.04
N PRO A 47 0.83 2.64 -8.87
CA PRO A 47 0.91 1.95 -10.16
C PRO A 47 1.11 0.43 -10.04
N ALA A 48 1.61 -0.06 -8.90
CA ALA A 48 1.66 -1.50 -8.62
C ALA A 48 0.28 -2.08 -8.22
N GLY A 49 -0.77 -1.27 -8.15
CA GLY A 49 -2.14 -1.71 -7.87
C GLY A 49 -2.49 -1.79 -6.38
N VAL A 50 -1.68 -1.22 -5.49
CA VAL A 50 -1.94 -1.24 -4.03
C VAL A 50 -3.04 -0.24 -3.62
N GLY A 51 -3.44 0.67 -4.52
CA GLY A 51 -4.45 1.70 -4.26
C GLY A 51 -5.77 1.18 -3.67
N GLY A 52 -6.27 0.04 -4.17
CA GLY A 52 -7.50 -0.57 -3.66
C GLY A 52 -7.45 -0.95 -2.18
N ALA A 53 -6.31 -1.46 -1.71
CA ALA A 53 -6.11 -1.80 -0.30
C ALA A 53 -6.07 -0.54 0.58
N ILE A 54 -5.41 0.53 0.10
CA ILE A 54 -5.33 1.82 0.78
C ILE A 54 -6.74 2.43 0.91
N ILE A 55 -7.53 2.41 -0.18
CA ILE A 55 -8.92 2.87 -0.19
C ILE A 55 -9.75 2.14 0.86
N GLU A 56 -9.59 0.81 0.98
CA GLU A 56 -10.35 0.03 1.96
C GLU A 56 -9.96 0.36 3.41
N LEU A 57 -8.67 0.57 3.67
CA LEU A 57 -8.19 1.03 4.98
C LEU A 57 -8.75 2.41 5.32
N MET A 58 -8.75 3.35 4.37
CA MET A 58 -9.35 4.68 4.54
C MET A 58 -10.84 4.60 4.86
N LYS A 59 -11.61 3.81 4.09
CA LYS A 59 -13.06 3.61 4.30
C LYS A 59 -13.40 3.04 5.67
N ARG A 60 -12.51 2.22 6.23
CA ARG A 60 -12.66 1.64 7.58
C ARG A 60 -12.17 2.55 8.69
N GLY A 61 -11.67 3.75 8.38
CA GLY A 61 -11.07 4.65 9.37
C GLY A 61 -9.78 4.12 9.98
N LEU A 62 -9.09 3.22 9.27
CA LEU A 62 -7.85 2.58 9.70
C LEU A 62 -6.60 3.40 9.33
N ILE A 63 -6.79 4.54 8.66
CA ILE A 63 -5.80 5.55 8.31
C ILE A 63 -6.46 6.92 8.55
N ASP A 64 -5.80 7.82 9.28
CA ASP A 64 -6.33 9.18 9.50
C ASP A 64 -5.77 10.19 8.50
N PHE A 65 -4.50 10.05 8.12
CA PHE A 65 -3.89 10.89 7.10
C PHE A 65 -2.75 10.17 6.37
N ILE A 66 -2.40 10.69 5.19
CA ILE A 66 -1.41 10.09 4.30
C ILE A 66 -0.31 11.12 3.99
N ILE A 67 0.94 10.67 4.03
CA ILE A 67 2.08 11.38 3.46
C ILE A 67 2.61 10.56 2.30
N SER A 68 2.68 11.15 1.10
CA SER A 68 3.13 10.44 -0.09
C SER A 68 4.01 11.28 -1.00
N THR A 69 4.79 10.62 -1.85
CA THR A 69 5.45 11.25 -2.98
C THR A 69 4.42 11.64 -4.07
N GLY A 70 4.69 12.71 -4.81
CA GLY A 70 3.78 13.17 -5.88
C GLY A 70 3.54 12.14 -7.00
N ALA A 71 4.49 11.23 -7.22
CA ALA A 71 4.35 10.15 -8.20
C ALA A 71 3.15 9.23 -7.90
N ASN A 72 2.90 8.94 -6.62
CA ASN A 72 1.74 8.11 -6.26
C ASN A 72 0.42 8.81 -6.58
N LEU A 73 0.31 10.12 -6.33
CA LEU A 73 -0.89 10.89 -6.68
C LEU A 73 -1.08 10.94 -8.20
N TYR A 74 0.00 11.14 -8.96
CA TYR A 74 -0.05 11.17 -10.42
C TYR A 74 -0.60 9.86 -11.00
N HIS A 75 -0.09 8.71 -10.53
CA HIS A 75 -0.53 7.40 -11.01
C HIS A 75 -1.94 7.04 -10.51
N ASP A 76 -2.31 7.43 -9.29
CA ASP A 76 -3.68 7.23 -8.78
C ASP A 76 -4.71 7.98 -9.63
N ILE A 77 -4.40 9.22 -10.06
CA ILE A 77 -5.24 9.99 -10.97
C ILE A 77 -5.42 9.28 -12.32
N HIS A 78 -4.41 8.56 -12.83
CA HIS A 78 -4.57 7.79 -14.08
C HIS A 78 -5.64 6.71 -13.93
N PHE A 79 -5.66 5.99 -12.80
CA PHE A 79 -6.72 5.03 -12.53
C PHE A 79 -8.08 5.72 -12.34
N ALA A 80 -8.12 6.86 -11.65
CA ALA A 80 -9.37 7.60 -11.41
C ALA A 80 -9.99 8.18 -12.69
N LEU A 81 -9.17 8.58 -13.66
CA LEU A 81 -9.59 9.12 -14.95
C LEU A 81 -9.76 8.04 -16.04
N ASP A 82 -9.65 6.76 -15.67
CA ASP A 82 -9.69 5.63 -16.61
C ASP A 82 -8.70 5.78 -17.78
N LEU A 83 -7.54 6.38 -17.50
CA LEU A 83 -6.44 6.48 -18.45
C LEU A 83 -5.76 5.11 -18.61
N PRO A 84 -5.24 4.79 -19.80
CA PRO A 84 -4.65 3.49 -20.05
C PRO A 84 -3.41 3.24 -19.16
N VAL A 85 -3.48 2.17 -18.35
CA VAL A 85 -2.36 1.65 -17.56
C VAL A 85 -2.13 0.18 -17.97
N TYR A 86 -0.92 -0.13 -18.42
CA TYR A 86 -0.56 -1.45 -18.92
C TYR A 86 0.43 -2.16 -17.99
N LYS A 87 0.23 -3.47 -17.82
CA LYS A 87 1.22 -4.33 -17.16
C LYS A 87 2.40 -4.57 -18.12
N GLY A 88 3.56 -4.00 -17.80
CA GLY A 88 4.81 -4.26 -18.51
C GLY A 88 5.47 -5.59 -18.11
N SER A 89 6.60 -5.90 -18.74
CA SER A 89 7.52 -6.96 -18.34
C SER A 89 8.92 -6.38 -18.15
N HIS A 90 9.62 -6.86 -17.12
CA HIS A 90 11.01 -6.48 -16.84
C HIS A 90 11.99 -6.99 -17.92
N SER A 91 11.54 -7.88 -18.81
CA SER A 91 12.34 -8.50 -19.87
C SER A 91 12.33 -7.70 -21.18
N VAL A 92 11.66 -6.54 -21.22
CA VAL A 92 11.55 -5.74 -22.45
C VAL A 92 12.71 -4.76 -22.53
N GLU A 93 13.38 -4.74 -23.68
CA GLU A 93 14.48 -3.81 -23.96
C GLU A 93 14.00 -2.35 -23.98
N ILE A 94 14.75 -1.47 -23.32
CA ILE A 94 14.40 -0.04 -23.16
C ILE A 94 14.23 0.64 -24.52
N GLU A 95 15.09 0.35 -25.50
CA GLU A 95 15.02 0.94 -26.84
C GLU A 95 13.71 0.59 -27.56
N SER A 96 13.23 -0.65 -27.38
CA SER A 96 11.97 -1.09 -27.98
C SER A 96 10.75 -0.42 -27.37
N LEU A 97 10.82 -0.03 -26.09
CA LEU A 97 9.75 0.71 -25.39
C LEU A 97 9.68 2.16 -25.87
N GLN A 98 10.82 2.83 -26.02
CA GLN A 98 10.85 4.24 -26.44
C GLN A 98 10.28 4.44 -27.84
N ARG A 99 10.48 3.49 -28.76
CA ARG A 99 9.95 3.55 -30.13
C ARG A 99 8.43 3.37 -30.23
N ARG A 100 7.77 2.94 -29.15
CA ARG A 100 6.33 2.65 -29.08
C ARG A 100 5.53 3.65 -28.23
N ALA A 101 6.21 4.63 -27.63
CA ALA A 101 5.62 5.67 -26.81
C ALA A 101 5.10 6.84 -27.65
#